data_AF-M6QCQ2-F1
#
_entry.id   AF-M6QCQ2-F1
#
_cell.length_a   1.000
_cell.length_b   1.000
_cell.length_c   1.000
_cell.angle_alpha   90.00
_cell.angle_beta   90.00
_cell.angle_gamma   90.00
#
_symmetry.space_group_name_H-M   'P 1'
#
loop_
_entity.id
_entity.type
_entity.pdbx_description
1 polymer ?
#
loop_
_entity_poly.entity_id
_entity_poly.type
_entity_poly.pdbx_seq_one_letter_code
_entity_poly.pdbx_strand_id
1 'polypeptide(L)'
;MSVINSLENVDPRLVAFFQDLKRSLPDVWVFESRRSWARQAKLYAACKAGTGSCPAAPPGSSAHQFGRALDINGFSAVRDRKSIDSVLMRHPEIEWGVDWKQSDPPHFQIRNWSRGLSLSEKIFDGGYWFWAVIAIIIIYLLNR
;
A
#
# COMPACT_ATOMS: atom_id res chain seq x y z
N MET A 1 -7.55 -10.28 10.07
CA MET A 1 -8.15 -9.29 9.16
C MET A 1 -7.95 -9.79 7.75
N SER A 2 -9.02 -9.80 6.96
CA SER A 2 -8.98 -10.20 5.56
C SER A 2 -8.13 -9.22 4.75
N VAL A 3 -7.55 -9.74 3.68
CA VAL A 3 -6.94 -8.90 2.64
C VAL A 3 -8.07 -8.25 1.85
N ILE A 4 -7.95 -6.95 1.58
CA ILE A 4 -8.90 -6.24 0.72
C ILE A 4 -8.34 -6.28 -0.69
N ASN A 5 -9.11 -6.80 -1.64
CA ASN A 5 -8.73 -6.90 -3.05
C ASN A 5 -9.68 -6.14 -3.99
N SER A 6 -10.67 -5.42 -3.44
CA SER A 6 -11.53 -4.55 -4.22
C SER A 6 -10.80 -3.25 -4.61
N LEU A 7 -11.25 -2.60 -5.67
CA LEU A 7 -10.74 -1.29 -6.09
C LEU A 7 -11.50 -0.12 -5.43
N GLU A 8 -12.34 -0.42 -4.43
CA GLU A 8 -13.09 0.58 -3.69
C GLU A 8 -12.14 1.45 -2.86
N ASN A 9 -12.34 2.77 -2.91
CA ASN A 9 -11.53 3.75 -2.18
C ASN A 9 -10.01 3.66 -2.52
N VAL A 10 -9.67 3.19 -3.72
CA VAL A 10 -8.33 3.25 -4.30
C VAL A 10 -8.22 4.51 -5.16
N ASP A 11 -7.03 5.11 -5.22
CA ASP A 11 -6.74 6.24 -6.10
C ASP A 11 -7.19 5.95 -7.55
N PRO A 12 -8.01 6.82 -8.18
CA PRO A 12 -8.49 6.59 -9.54
C PRO A 12 -7.39 6.38 -10.57
N ARG A 13 -6.19 6.93 -10.35
CA ARG A 13 -5.02 6.73 -11.23
C ARG A 13 -4.52 5.29 -11.18
N LEU A 14 -4.51 4.66 -10.01
CA LEU A 14 -4.19 3.25 -9.86
C LEU A 14 -5.26 2.34 -10.46
N VAL A 15 -6.53 2.74 -10.36
CA VAL A 15 -7.63 2.02 -10.99
C VAL A 15 -7.49 2.05 -12.52
N ALA A 16 -7.21 3.22 -13.10
CA ALA A 16 -6.97 3.38 -14.53
C ALA A 16 -5.75 2.58 -15.00
N PHE A 17 -4.64 2.64 -14.25
CA PHE A 17 -3.45 1.83 -14.50
C PHE A 17 -3.77 0.33 -14.50
N PHE A 18 -4.48 -0.16 -13.48
CA PHE A 18 -4.82 -1.58 -13.38
C PHE A 18 -5.73 -2.05 -14.52
N GLN A 19 -6.70 -1.23 -14.93
CA GLN A 19 -7.56 -1.57 -16.07
C GLN A 19 -6.76 -1.70 -17.37
N ASP A 20 -5.80 -0.81 -17.60
CA ASP A 20 -4.91 -0.89 -18.75
C ASP A 20 -3.96 -2.07 -18.68
N LEU A 21 -3.42 -2.36 -17.49
CA LEU A 21 -2.58 -3.52 -17.25
C LEU A 21 -3.35 -4.82 -17.53
N LYS A 22 -4.60 -4.92 -17.06
CA LYS A 22 -5.49 -6.07 -17.28
C LYS A 22 -5.83 -6.27 -18.76
N ARG A 23 -5.92 -5.20 -19.55
CA ARG A 23 -6.09 -5.30 -21.01
C ARG A 23 -4.84 -5.89 -21.69
N SER A 24 -3.65 -5.50 -21.22
CA SER A 24 -2.37 -5.99 -21.77
C SER A 24 -2.00 -7.39 -21.27
N LEU A 25 -2.35 -7.72 -20.03
CA LEU A 25 -2.06 -8.99 -19.36
C LEU A 25 -3.35 -9.51 -18.71
N PRO A 26 -4.19 -10.27 -19.44
CA PRO A 26 -5.51 -10.68 -18.97
C PRO A 26 -5.53 -11.53 -17.70
N ASP A 27 -4.43 -12.18 -17.33
CA ASP A 27 -4.36 -13.04 -16.15
C ASP A 27 -4.09 -12.27 -14.84
N VAL A 28 -3.77 -10.98 -14.91
CA VAL A 28 -3.42 -10.21 -13.70
C VAL A 28 -4.62 -9.99 -12.79
N TRP A 29 -4.40 -9.99 -11.48
CA TRP A 29 -5.46 -9.73 -10.50
C TRP A 29 -4.91 -9.02 -9.27
N VAL A 30 -5.75 -8.20 -8.63
CA VAL A 30 -5.39 -7.47 -7.41
C VAL A 30 -5.36 -8.45 -6.24
N PHE A 31 -4.19 -8.64 -5.64
CA PHE A 31 -4.02 -9.40 -4.42
C PHE A 31 -4.40 -8.56 -3.20
N GLU A 32 -3.82 -7.37 -3.07
CA GLU A 32 -4.10 -6.45 -1.96
C GLU A 32 -4.16 -5.01 -2.47
N SER A 33 -5.22 -4.30 -2.12
CA SER A 33 -5.40 -2.88 -2.44
C SER A 33 -5.25 -2.03 -1.18
N ARG A 34 -6.31 -1.90 -0.39
CA ARG A 34 -6.29 -1.19 0.89
C ARG A 34 -5.83 -2.10 2.02
N ARG A 35 -5.09 -1.52 2.96
CA ARG A 35 -4.60 -2.22 4.15
C ARG A 35 -4.91 -1.41 5.38
N SER A 36 -5.59 -2.00 6.36
CA SER A 36 -5.85 -1.29 7.62
C SER A 36 -4.56 -1.03 8.41
N TRP A 37 -4.57 0.01 9.24
CA TRP A 37 -3.46 0.33 10.14
C TRP A 37 -3.03 -0.87 10.99
N ALA A 38 -4.00 -1.58 11.59
CA ALA A 38 -3.72 -2.74 12.44
C ALA A 38 -3.13 -3.92 11.64
N ARG A 39 -3.45 -4.07 10.34
CA ARG A 39 -2.86 -5.13 9.50
C ARG A 39 -1.42 -4.77 9.20
N GLN A 40 -1.14 -3.49 8.89
CA GLN A 40 0.22 -3.01 8.71
C GLN A 40 1.04 -3.18 10.00
N ALA A 41 0.48 -2.87 11.16
CA ALA A 41 1.14 -3.07 12.45
C ALA A 41 1.49 -4.54 12.69
N LYS A 42 0.58 -5.47 12.35
CA LYS A 42 0.83 -6.92 12.44
C LYS A 42 1.97 -7.36 11.50
N LEU A 43 1.97 -6.91 10.25
CA LEU A 43 3.04 -7.22 9.30
C LEU A 43 4.39 -6.67 9.76
N TYR A 44 4.41 -5.43 10.22
CA TYR A 44 5.60 -4.78 10.76
C TYR A 44 6.17 -5.55 11.95
N ALA A 45 5.32 -5.94 12.90
CA ALA A 45 5.72 -6.74 14.05
C ALA A 45 6.27 -8.12 13.65
N ALA A 46 5.63 -8.81 12.70
CA ALA A 46 6.09 -10.11 12.20
C ALA A 46 7.46 -10.00 11.51
N CYS A 47 7.67 -8.98 10.68
CA CYS A 47 8.97 -8.70 10.06
C CYS A 47 10.03 -8.40 11.13
N LYS A 48 9.72 -7.58 12.14
CA LYS A 48 10.64 -7.28 13.26
C LYS A 48 10.96 -8.51 14.12
N ALA A 49 10.04 -9.46 14.23
CA ALA A 49 10.22 -10.73 14.92
C ALA A 49 10.89 -11.81 14.06
N GLY A 50 11.20 -11.54 12.78
CA GLY A 50 11.79 -12.52 11.86
C GLY A 50 10.84 -13.64 11.43
N THR A 51 9.53 -13.50 11.66
CA THR A 51 8.51 -14.50 11.36
C THR A 51 7.64 -14.14 10.15
N GLY A 52 7.88 -12.98 9.53
CA GLY A 52 7.15 -12.50 8.36
C GLY A 52 8.07 -11.90 7.29
N SER A 53 7.48 -11.58 6.14
CA SER A 53 8.20 -10.99 5.00
C SER A 53 8.70 -9.57 5.30
N CYS A 54 9.94 -9.30 4.89
CA CYS A 54 10.60 -8.01 5.03
C CYS A 54 11.00 -7.47 3.64
N PRO A 55 10.98 -6.14 3.43
CA PRO A 55 10.78 -5.10 4.43
C PRO A 55 9.29 -4.82 4.63
N ALA A 56 8.87 -4.64 5.88
CA ALA A 56 7.53 -4.13 6.18
C ALA A 56 7.65 -2.66 6.61
N ALA A 57 6.84 -1.78 6.01
CA ALA A 57 6.78 -0.39 6.44
C ALA A 57 6.17 -0.28 7.87
N PRO A 58 6.58 0.70 8.68
CA PRO A 58 5.90 1.02 9.93
C PRO A 58 4.41 1.32 9.70
N PRO A 59 3.53 1.05 10.67
CA PRO A 59 2.13 1.40 10.55
C PRO A 59 1.96 2.92 10.47
N GLY A 60 1.19 3.38 9.49
CA GLY A 60 1.03 4.78 9.12
C GLY A 60 1.94 5.24 7.97
N SER A 61 2.86 4.37 7.53
CA SER A 61 3.86 4.67 6.50
C SER A 61 3.75 3.78 5.27
N SER A 62 2.64 3.05 5.09
CA SER A 62 2.39 2.23 3.90
C SER A 62 1.37 2.88 2.97
N ALA A 63 1.69 2.94 1.68
CA ALA A 63 0.79 3.46 0.64
C ALA A 63 -0.56 2.72 0.58
N HIS A 64 -0.60 1.43 0.93
CA HIS A 64 -1.85 0.66 1.00
C HIS A 64 -2.83 1.20 2.04
N GLN A 65 -2.35 1.81 3.12
CA GLN A 65 -3.24 2.39 4.14
C GLN A 65 -4.08 3.53 3.57
N PHE A 66 -3.54 4.23 2.59
CA PHE A 66 -4.14 5.42 2.00
C PHE A 66 -4.79 5.14 0.64
N GLY A 67 -4.92 3.86 0.24
CA GLY A 67 -5.44 3.49 -1.08
C GLY A 67 -4.55 3.97 -2.23
N ARG A 68 -3.24 4.16 -1.98
CA ARG A 68 -2.26 4.66 -2.96
C ARG A 68 -1.28 3.58 -3.43
N ALA A 69 -1.61 2.30 -3.22
CA ALA A 69 -0.87 1.16 -3.76
C ALA A 69 -1.78 -0.02 -4.11
N LEU A 70 -1.28 -0.90 -4.97
CA LEU A 70 -1.86 -2.18 -5.36
C LEU A 70 -0.76 -3.24 -5.38
N ASP A 71 -1.00 -4.38 -4.75
CA ASP A 71 -0.27 -5.62 -4.99
C ASP A 71 -1.00 -6.41 -6.06
N ILE A 72 -0.33 -6.69 -7.17
CA ILE A 72 -0.89 -7.35 -8.35
C ILE A 72 -0.14 -8.66 -8.57
N ASN A 73 -0.90 -9.73 -8.81
CA ASN A 73 -0.38 -11.06 -9.14
C ASN A 73 -0.83 -11.47 -10.54
N GLY A 74 -0.43 -12.67 -10.99
CA GLY A 74 -0.83 -13.22 -12.30
C GLY A 74 0.08 -12.80 -13.46
N PHE A 75 1.28 -12.30 -13.17
CA PHE A 75 2.31 -12.02 -14.16
C PHE A 75 3.68 -12.51 -13.69
N SER A 76 4.64 -12.58 -14.62
CA SER A 76 6.06 -12.77 -14.35
C SER A 76 6.80 -11.46 -14.58
N ALA A 77 7.46 -10.94 -13.54
CA ALA A 77 8.19 -9.67 -13.61
C ALA A 77 9.34 -9.67 -14.65
N VAL A 78 9.81 -10.86 -15.05
CA VAL A 78 10.87 -11.03 -16.06
C VAL A 78 10.26 -11.13 -17.46
N ARG A 79 9.32 -12.07 -17.67
CA ARG A 79 8.73 -12.31 -19.00
C ARG A 79 7.85 -11.14 -19.45
N ASP A 80 7.06 -10.59 -18.54
CA ASP A 80 6.03 -9.61 -18.85
C ASP A 80 6.52 -8.15 -18.69
N ARG A 81 7.81 -7.97 -18.33
CA ARG A 81 8.47 -6.68 -18.07
C ARG A 81 8.15 -5.63 -19.12
N LYS A 82 8.37 -5.96 -20.40
CA LYS A 82 8.18 -5.00 -21.52
C LYS A 82 6.74 -4.52 -21.63
N SER A 83 5.77 -5.43 -21.41
CA SER A 83 4.35 -5.09 -21.43
C SER A 83 4.00 -4.18 -20.26
N ILE A 84 4.50 -4.48 -19.06
CA ILE A 84 4.28 -3.67 -17.85
C ILE A 84 4.90 -2.28 -18.02
N ASP A 85 6.16 -2.20 -18.48
CA ASP A 85 6.85 -0.93 -18.73
C ASP A 85 6.11 -0.08 -19.78
N SER A 86 5.56 -0.69 -20.84
CA SER A 86 4.75 0.01 -21.84
C SER A 86 3.46 0.59 -21.26
N VAL A 87 2.82 -0.09 -20.32
CA VAL A 87 1.66 0.45 -19.58
C VAL A 87 2.13 1.58 -18.66
N LEU A 88 3.21 1.40 -17.91
CA LEU A 88 3.77 2.43 -17.02
C LEU A 88 4.17 3.72 -17.76
N MET A 89 4.63 3.66 -19.01
CA MET A 89 4.90 4.86 -19.82
C MET A 89 3.66 5.74 -20.03
N ARG A 90 2.44 5.15 -19.98
CA ARG A 90 1.16 5.87 -20.08
C ARG A 90 0.63 6.33 -18.72
N HIS A 91 1.25 5.89 -17.63
CA HIS A 91 0.90 6.17 -16.24
C HIS A 91 2.14 6.63 -15.46
N PRO A 92 2.77 7.77 -15.85
CA PRO A 92 4.07 8.20 -15.31
C PRO A 92 4.06 8.50 -13.81
N GLU A 93 2.90 8.74 -13.22
CA GLU A 93 2.70 8.91 -11.78
C GLU A 93 2.82 7.60 -10.99
N ILE A 94 2.81 6.45 -11.65
CA ILE A 94 2.92 5.14 -11.01
C ILE A 94 4.38 4.71 -11.00
N GLU A 95 4.81 4.13 -9.88
CA GLU A 95 6.06 3.42 -9.78
C GLU A 95 5.82 1.95 -9.46
N TRP A 96 6.74 1.13 -9.93
CA TRP A 96 6.72 -0.32 -9.76
C TRP A 96 7.84 -0.73 -8.80
N GLY A 97 7.48 -1.48 -7.77
CA GLY A 97 8.38 -1.93 -6.71
C GLY A 97 9.49 -2.87 -7.18
N VAL A 98 9.41 -3.40 -8.42
CA VAL A 98 10.48 -4.22 -8.98
C VAL A 98 11.83 -3.47 -9.06
N ASP A 99 11.79 -2.14 -9.26
CA ASP A 99 12.98 -1.31 -9.47
C ASP A 99 13.55 -0.74 -8.16
N TRP A 100 12.96 -1.10 -7.01
CA TRP A 100 13.45 -0.67 -5.71
C TRP A 100 14.72 -1.42 -5.30
N LYS A 101 15.51 -0.78 -4.43
CA LYS A 101 16.72 -1.40 -3.84
C LYS A 101 16.43 -2.78 -3.24
N GLN A 102 15.27 -2.91 -2.60
CA GLN A 102 14.71 -4.19 -2.23
C GLN A 102 13.49 -4.41 -3.11
N SER A 103 13.65 -5.28 -4.10
CA SER A 103 12.65 -5.52 -5.14
C SER A 103 11.38 -6.10 -4.54
N ASP A 104 10.24 -5.52 -4.90
CA ASP A 104 8.90 -6.00 -4.54
C ASP A 104 8.04 -6.06 -5.80
N PRO A 105 8.16 -7.14 -6.60
CA PRO A 105 7.55 -7.20 -7.93
C PRO A 105 6.01 -7.07 -7.94
N PRO A 106 5.24 -7.61 -6.98
CA PRO A 106 3.80 -7.41 -6.98
C PRO A 106 3.36 -5.95 -6.76
N HIS A 107 4.21 -5.11 -6.14
CA HIS A 107 3.81 -3.82 -5.59
C HIS A 107 3.86 -2.68 -6.62
N PHE A 108 2.75 -1.97 -6.79
CA PHE A 108 2.64 -0.74 -7.59
C PHE A 108 2.07 0.39 -6.73
N GLN A 109 2.60 1.60 -6.85
CA GLN A 109 2.10 2.74 -6.05
C GLN A 109 2.17 4.08 -6.79
N ILE A 110 1.42 5.06 -6.28
CA ILE A 110 1.60 6.45 -6.68
C ILE A 110 3.00 6.92 -6.24
N ARG A 111 3.77 7.48 -7.16
CA ARG A 111 5.03 8.18 -6.86
C ARG A 111 4.79 9.30 -5.86
N ASN A 112 5.63 9.37 -4.82
CA ASN A 112 5.48 10.36 -3.76
C ASN A 112 4.08 10.36 -3.12
N TRP A 113 3.43 9.19 -3.00
CA TRP A 113 2.05 9.03 -2.50
C TRP A 113 1.75 9.76 -1.18
N SER A 114 2.77 9.97 -0.34
CA SER A 114 2.61 10.64 0.95
C SER A 114 2.49 12.15 0.86
N ARG A 115 2.81 12.75 -0.30
CA ARG A 115 2.62 14.18 -0.54
C ARG A 115 1.15 14.48 -0.76
N GLY A 116 0.64 15.46 -0.01
CA GLY A 116 -0.74 15.92 -0.14
C GLY A 116 -1.78 15.13 0.68
N LEU A 117 -1.35 14.21 1.55
CA LEU A 117 -2.28 13.58 2.50
C LEU A 117 -2.94 14.64 3.39
N SER A 118 -4.27 14.63 3.41
CA SER A 118 -5.09 15.45 4.30
C SER A 118 -4.87 15.07 5.77
N LEU A 119 -5.22 15.99 6.67
CA LEU A 119 -5.19 15.71 8.11
C LEU A 119 -6.11 14.53 8.46
N SER A 120 -7.27 14.44 7.82
CA SER A 120 -8.22 13.34 8.01
C SER A 120 -7.59 11.98 7.66
N GLU A 121 -6.96 11.87 6.48
CA GLU A 121 -6.25 10.65 6.07
C GLU A 121 -5.15 10.27 7.08
N LYS A 122 -4.35 11.24 7.54
CA LYS A 122 -3.31 10.98 8.56
C LYS A 122 -3.91 10.49 9.88
N ILE A 123 -5.06 11.02 10.27
CA ILE A 123 -5.74 10.63 11.51
C ILE A 123 -6.30 9.22 11.40
N PHE A 124 -7.15 8.95 10.40
CA PHE A 124 -7.89 7.70 10.30
C PHE A 124 -7.05 6.56 9.70
N ASP A 125 -6.46 6.79 8.53
CA ASP A 125 -5.69 5.76 7.80
C ASP A 125 -4.25 5.66 8.34
N GLY A 126 -3.64 6.81 8.66
CA GLY A 126 -2.31 6.91 9.24
C GLY A 126 -2.23 6.50 10.70
N GLY A 127 -3.38 6.44 11.39
CA GLY A 127 -3.50 5.93 12.76
C GLY A 127 -3.11 6.92 13.85
N TYR A 128 -3.12 8.24 13.61
CA TYR A 128 -2.93 9.20 14.70
C TYR A 128 -4.02 9.10 15.77
N TRP A 129 -5.19 8.54 15.46
CA TRP A 129 -6.20 8.19 16.45
C TRP A 129 -5.65 7.29 17.57
N PHE A 130 -4.74 6.37 17.26
CA PHE A 130 -4.13 5.48 18.24
C PHE A 130 -3.33 6.27 19.29
N TRP A 131 -2.56 7.25 18.84
CA TRP A 131 -1.80 8.14 19.72
C TRP A 131 -2.71 9.07 20.51
N ALA A 132 -3.80 9.55 19.92
CA ALA A 132 -4.79 10.35 20.64
C ALA A 132 -5.41 9.55 21.80
N VAL A 133 -5.75 8.27 21.58
CA VAL A 133 -6.26 7.38 22.63
C VAL A 133 -5.22 7.19 23.74
N ILE A 134 -3.96 6.92 23.39
CA ILE A 134 -2.88 6.80 24.38
C ILE A 134 -2.74 8.09 25.20
N ALA A 135 -2.75 9.25 24.55
CA ALA A 135 -2.63 10.53 25.23
C ALA A 135 -3.78 10.77 26.22
N ILE A 136 -5.02 10.46 25.82
CA ILE A 136 -6.20 10.56 26.69
C ILE A 136 -6.06 9.65 27.91
N ILE A 137 -5.60 8.42 27.74
CA ILE A 137 -5.39 7.48 28.85
C ILE A 137 -4.31 8.00 29.80
N ILE A 138 -3.19 8.51 29.29
CA ILE A 138 -2.13 9.08 30.12
C ILE A 138 -2.65 10.28 30.92
N ILE A 139 -3.34 11.22 30.28
CA ILE A 139 -3.93 12.39 30.95
C ILE A 139 -4.90 11.95 32.04
N TYR A 140 -5.74 10.95 31.78
CA TYR A 140 -6.68 10.41 32.74
C TYR A 140 -5.98 9.80 33.97
N LEU A 141 -4.89 9.07 33.76
CA LEU A 141 -4.12 8.45 34.85
C LEU A 141 -3.34 9.47 35.68
N LEU A 142 -2.85 10.55 35.06
CA LEU A 142 -2.10 11.61 35.73
C LEU A 142 -2.98 12.61 36.50
N ASN A 143 -4.26 12.72 36.13
CA ASN A 143 -5.25 13.56 36.83
C ASN A 143 -6.00 12.82 37.95
N ARG A 144 -5.57 11.59 38.29
CA ARG A 144 -6.02 10.84 39.48
C ARG A 144 -4.97 10.94 40.58
#